data_AF-A0A3C0BI99-F1
#
_entry.id   AF-A0A3C0BI99-F1
#
_cell.length_a   1.000
_cell.length_b   1.000
_cell.length_c   1.000
_cell.angle_alpha   90.00
_cell.angle_beta   90.00
_cell.angle_gamma   90.00
#
_symmetry.space_group_name_H-M   'P 1'
#
loop_
_entity.id
_entity.type
_entity.pdbx_description
1 polymer ?
#
loop_
_entity_poly.entity_id
_entity_poly.type
_entity_poly.pdbx_seq_one_letter_code
_entity_poly.pdbx_strand_id
1 'polypeptide(L)'
;MNTNNMKKNILIFIVSVCICFFAAADEKPKKPSYPDNDIRLLRSARETFRAGSCGEALKLAVQAEIERKKQVAWEIYTLQNSFKSSEVKKAADVLSAIIPVLEKRQEYDSLEIIRRYESKLSPSYFSDSASNLIEYIRKRNAFPEADWIIGNVYKYEGEYNLAKEYLLSAWRNAPLLDVSDEQYDILYSLADIAYLDNDKENYEADLLLILSDDRYFRNVDLNDAMMLTIRNQKAGSMEKFFNLF
;
A
#
# COMPACT_ATOMS: atom_id res chain seq x y z
N MET A 1 29.91 -49.91 14.98
CA MET A 1 28.64 -49.35 14.47
C MET A 1 28.81 -49.02 12.99
N ASN A 2 27.95 -49.57 12.14
CA ASN A 2 28.16 -49.66 10.69
C ASN A 2 27.90 -48.30 10.00
N THR A 3 28.95 -47.65 9.49
CA THR A 3 28.92 -46.31 8.88
C THR A 3 27.99 -46.20 7.66
N ASN A 4 27.72 -47.31 6.98
CA ASN A 4 26.75 -47.37 5.88
C ASN A 4 25.29 -47.25 6.34
N ASN A 5 24.95 -47.71 7.56
CA ASN A 5 23.59 -47.56 8.10
C ASN A 5 23.33 -46.11 8.53
N MET A 6 24.35 -45.40 9.02
CA MET A 6 24.23 -43.97 9.37
C MET A 6 23.98 -43.09 8.15
N LYS A 7 24.71 -43.30 7.04
CA LYS A 7 24.50 -42.53 5.80
C LYS A 7 23.12 -42.77 5.18
N LYS A 8 22.61 -44.00 5.26
CA LYS A 8 21.26 -44.36 4.76
C LYS A 8 20.16 -43.71 5.60
N ASN A 9 20.33 -43.66 6.92
CA ASN A 9 19.38 -43.03 7.83
C ASN A 9 19.37 -41.49 7.70
N ILE A 10 20.53 -40.88 7.46
CA ILE A 10 20.64 -39.43 7.17
C ILE A 10 19.97 -39.08 5.83
N LEU A 11 20.18 -39.91 4.78
CA LEU A 11 19.55 -39.70 3.48
C LEU A 11 18.01 -39.81 3.55
N ILE A 12 17.49 -40.78 4.31
CA ILE A 12 16.04 -40.94 4.53
C ILE A 12 15.46 -39.74 5.30
N PHE A 13 16.19 -39.22 6.28
CA PHE A 13 15.77 -38.04 7.04
C PHE A 13 15.72 -36.77 6.18
N ILE A 14 16.72 -36.56 5.31
CA ILE A 14 16.75 -35.41 4.39
C ILE A 14 15.61 -35.49 3.36
N VAL A 15 15.36 -36.67 2.79
CA VAL A 15 14.24 -36.88 1.86
C VAL A 15 12.89 -36.67 2.55
N SER A 16 12.73 -37.12 3.79
CA SER A 16 11.50 -36.89 4.57
C SER A 16 11.28 -35.41 4.91
N VAL A 17 12.34 -34.66 5.23
CA VAL A 17 12.25 -33.21 5.49
C VAL A 17 11.92 -32.44 4.21
N CYS A 18 12.51 -32.80 3.06
CA CYS A 18 12.15 -32.19 1.77
C CYS A 18 10.70 -32.46 1.37
N ILE A 19 10.17 -33.67 1.60
CA ILE A 19 8.76 -34.00 1.31
C ILE A 19 7.80 -33.21 2.22
N CYS A 20 8.18 -32.96 3.48
CA CYS A 20 7.39 -32.12 4.38
C CYS A 20 7.39 -30.63 3.97
N PHE A 21 8.47 -30.12 3.37
CA PHE A 21 8.52 -28.73 2.86
C PHE A 21 7.71 -28.55 1.56
N PHE A 22 7.62 -29.57 0.69
CA PHE A 22 6.73 -29.52 -0.48
C PHE A 22 5.25 -29.79 -0.13
N ALA A 23 4.99 -30.32 1.07
CA ALA A 23 3.64 -30.54 1.60
C ALA A 23 3.12 -29.36 2.44
N ALA A 24 3.84 -28.24 2.50
CA ALA A 24 3.22 -26.94 2.78
C ALA A 24 2.33 -26.60 1.57
N ALA A 25 1.17 -27.25 1.56
CA ALA A 25 0.21 -27.28 0.48
C ALA A 25 -0.13 -25.86 0.01
N ASP A 26 -0.24 -25.69 -1.31
CA ASP A 26 -1.01 -24.62 -1.96
C ASP A 26 -2.46 -24.68 -1.43
N GLU A 27 -2.71 -24.20 -0.22
CA GLU A 27 -4.06 -24.06 0.29
C GLU A 27 -4.72 -22.96 -0.54
N LYS A 28 -5.74 -23.36 -1.32
CA LYS A 28 -6.50 -22.43 -2.14
C LYS A 28 -7.00 -21.28 -1.26
N PRO A 29 -6.72 -20.02 -1.61
CA PRO A 29 -7.21 -18.89 -0.84
C PRO A 29 -8.73 -18.95 -0.72
N LYS A 30 -9.24 -18.90 0.51
CA LYS A 30 -10.67 -18.93 0.79
C LYS A 30 -11.26 -17.53 0.61
N LYS A 31 -12.51 -17.46 0.10
CA LYS A 31 -13.26 -16.20 0.05
C LYS A 31 -13.32 -15.61 1.47
N PRO A 32 -12.91 -14.34 1.68
CA PRO A 32 -13.05 -13.71 2.98
C PRO A 32 -14.51 -13.70 3.43
N SER A 33 -14.76 -14.02 4.69
CA SER A 33 -16.13 -14.09 5.25
C SER A 33 -16.84 -12.73 5.27
N TYR A 34 -16.09 -11.64 5.29
CA TYR A 34 -16.60 -10.29 5.30
C TYR A 34 -15.87 -9.46 4.23
N PRO A 35 -16.55 -8.99 3.18
CA PRO A 35 -15.97 -8.06 2.22
C PRO A 35 -15.47 -6.79 2.92
N ASP A 36 -14.33 -6.26 2.49
CA ASP A 36 -13.74 -5.01 2.99
C ASP A 36 -13.44 -5.00 4.51
N ASN A 37 -13.18 -6.19 5.08
CA ASN A 37 -12.81 -6.33 6.49
C ASN A 37 -11.51 -5.58 6.84
N ASP A 38 -10.57 -5.57 5.91
CA ASP A 38 -9.33 -4.79 5.97
C ASP A 38 -9.61 -3.29 6.16
N ILE A 39 -10.55 -2.71 5.41
CA ILE A 39 -10.95 -1.30 5.52
C ILE A 39 -11.62 -1.03 6.87
N ARG A 40 -12.46 -1.95 7.34
CA ARG A 40 -13.10 -1.84 8.65
C ARG A 40 -12.05 -1.81 9.77
N LEU A 41 -11.08 -2.73 9.73
CA LEU A 41 -9.98 -2.79 10.70
C LEU A 41 -9.10 -1.55 10.63
N LEU A 42 -8.79 -1.06 9.44
CA LEU A 42 -8.05 0.19 9.27
C LEU A 42 -8.78 1.37 9.93
N ARG A 43 -10.10 1.48 9.72
CA ARG A 43 -10.91 2.54 10.36
C ARG A 43 -10.83 2.47 11.88
N SER A 44 -10.98 1.27 12.45
CA SER A 44 -10.83 1.07 13.89
C SER A 44 -9.42 1.40 14.36
N ALA A 45 -8.37 1.06 13.59
CA ALA A 45 -6.99 1.43 13.90
C ALA A 45 -6.79 2.95 13.93
N ARG A 46 -7.38 3.70 12.98
CA ARG A 46 -7.35 5.17 12.96
C ARG A 46 -8.04 5.77 14.18
N GLU A 47 -9.19 5.24 14.56
CA GLU A 47 -9.95 5.70 15.73
C GLU A 47 -9.17 5.46 17.03
N THR A 48 -8.60 4.27 17.23
CA THR A 48 -7.81 3.95 18.42
C THR A 48 -6.49 4.71 18.46
N PHE A 49 -5.85 4.92 17.32
CA PHE A 49 -4.64 5.74 17.20
C PHE A 49 -4.91 7.19 17.62
N ARG A 50 -6.00 7.80 17.11
CA ARG A 50 -6.42 9.15 17.50
C ARG A 50 -6.80 9.25 18.98
N ALA A 51 -7.28 8.17 19.58
CA ALA A 51 -7.56 8.09 21.01
C ALA A 51 -6.29 7.89 21.88
N GLY A 52 -5.11 7.77 21.27
CA GLY A 52 -3.83 7.56 21.96
C GLY A 52 -3.56 6.11 22.40
N SER A 53 -4.38 5.15 21.97
CA SER A 53 -4.18 3.73 22.28
C SER A 53 -3.27 3.07 21.24
N CYS A 54 -1.96 3.36 21.31
CA CYS A 54 -0.97 2.93 20.31
C CYS A 54 -0.90 1.41 20.13
N GLY A 55 -0.92 0.63 21.23
CA GLY A 55 -0.82 -0.82 21.15
C GLY A 55 -2.01 -1.48 20.43
N GLU A 56 -3.24 -1.01 20.67
CA GLU A 56 -4.42 -1.53 19.97
C GLU A 56 -4.46 -1.02 18.52
N ALA A 57 -4.05 0.22 18.27
CA ALA A 57 -3.91 0.75 16.92
C ALA A 57 -2.95 -0.07 16.06
N LEU A 58 -1.76 -0.39 16.60
CA LEU A 58 -0.76 -1.24 15.94
C LEU A 58 -1.33 -2.60 15.59
N LYS A 59 -1.94 -3.28 16.57
CA LYS A 59 -2.57 -4.58 16.38
C LYS A 59 -3.64 -4.56 15.29
N LEU A 60 -4.53 -3.55 15.30
CA LEU A 60 -5.59 -3.41 14.31
C LEU A 60 -5.04 -3.10 12.91
N ALA A 61 -4.01 -2.25 12.80
CA ALA A 61 -3.38 -1.92 11.53
C ALA A 61 -2.68 -3.14 10.91
N VAL A 62 -1.91 -3.90 11.71
CA VAL A 62 -1.28 -5.16 11.26
C VAL A 62 -2.35 -6.18 10.84
N GLN A 63 -3.44 -6.30 11.60
CA GLN A 63 -4.54 -7.18 11.22
C GLN A 63 -5.20 -6.74 9.90
N ALA A 64 -5.32 -5.43 9.67
CA ALA A 64 -5.84 -4.89 8.41
C ALA A 64 -4.96 -5.28 7.22
N GLU A 65 -3.63 -5.21 7.35
CA GLU A 65 -2.69 -5.68 6.31
C GLU A 65 -2.84 -7.17 6.02
N ILE A 66 -2.97 -7.99 7.07
CA ILE A 66 -3.13 -9.44 6.94
C ILE A 66 -4.42 -9.74 6.16
N GLU A 67 -5.53 -9.09 6.51
CA GLU A 67 -6.81 -9.27 5.83
C GLU A 67 -6.76 -8.75 4.38
N ARG A 68 -6.07 -7.63 4.12
CA ARG A 68 -5.83 -7.13 2.77
C ARG A 68 -5.11 -8.17 1.90
N LYS A 69 -4.02 -8.75 2.41
CA LYS A 69 -3.23 -9.78 1.70
C LYS A 69 -4.06 -11.04 1.41
N LYS A 70 -4.90 -11.48 2.37
CA LYS A 70 -5.84 -12.60 2.16
C LYS A 70 -6.86 -12.29 1.07
N GLN A 71 -7.45 -11.10 1.09
CA GLN A 71 -8.42 -10.67 0.10
C GLN A 71 -7.79 -10.60 -1.30
N VAL A 72 -6.63 -9.95 -1.44
CA VAL A 72 -5.89 -9.86 -2.71
C VAL A 72 -5.54 -11.26 -3.25
N ALA A 73 -5.05 -12.16 -2.39
CA ALA A 73 -4.74 -13.53 -2.79
C ALA A 73 -5.97 -14.28 -3.31
N TRP A 74 -7.12 -14.17 -2.63
CA TRP A 74 -8.38 -14.76 -3.08
C TRP A 74 -8.89 -14.16 -4.39
N GLU A 75 -8.84 -12.83 -4.54
CA GLU A 75 -9.28 -12.15 -5.75
C GLU A 75 -8.46 -12.59 -6.97
N ILE A 76 -7.13 -12.59 -6.83
CA ILE A 76 -6.22 -13.02 -7.91
C ILE A 76 -6.46 -14.49 -8.25
N TYR A 77 -6.52 -15.37 -7.25
CA TYR A 77 -6.77 -16.79 -7.47
C TYR A 77 -8.06 -17.04 -8.23
N THR A 78 -9.14 -16.37 -7.82
CA THR A 78 -10.47 -16.49 -8.40
C THR A 78 -10.47 -16.05 -9.87
N LEU A 79 -9.96 -14.86 -10.17
CA LEU A 79 -9.87 -14.36 -11.55
C LEU A 79 -8.98 -15.25 -12.43
N GLN A 80 -7.79 -15.60 -11.96
CA GLN A 80 -6.88 -16.45 -12.72
C GLN A 80 -7.48 -17.82 -13.01
N ASN A 81 -8.23 -18.41 -12.08
CA ASN A 81 -8.88 -19.68 -12.30
C ASN A 81 -10.02 -19.56 -13.33
N SER A 82 -10.83 -18.50 -13.25
CA SER A 82 -11.87 -18.18 -14.24
C SER A 82 -11.33 -17.99 -15.64
N PHE A 83 -10.16 -17.36 -15.76
CA PHE A 83 -9.54 -17.01 -17.05
C PHE A 83 -8.84 -18.19 -17.75
N LYS A 84 -8.70 -19.35 -17.10
CA LYS A 84 -8.07 -20.54 -17.71
C LYS A 84 -8.89 -21.20 -18.81
N SER A 85 -10.21 -20.98 -18.83
CA SER A 85 -11.10 -21.63 -19.80
C SER A 85 -10.74 -21.30 -21.25
N SER A 86 -11.07 -22.21 -22.16
CA SER A 86 -10.77 -22.02 -23.58
C SER A 86 -11.54 -20.83 -24.17
N GLU A 87 -12.75 -20.59 -23.69
CA GLU A 87 -13.63 -19.51 -24.10
C GLU A 87 -13.09 -18.14 -23.67
N VAL A 88 -12.55 -18.04 -22.45
CA VAL A 88 -11.92 -16.80 -21.97
C VAL A 88 -10.58 -16.56 -22.66
N LYS A 89 -9.79 -17.61 -22.94
CA LYS A 89 -8.54 -17.46 -23.71
C LYS A 89 -8.76 -16.90 -25.11
N LYS A 90 -9.90 -17.23 -25.74
CA LYS A 90 -10.27 -16.66 -27.06
C LYS A 90 -10.57 -15.17 -26.99
N ALA A 91 -10.95 -14.64 -25.84
CA ALA A 91 -11.18 -13.21 -25.62
C ALA A 91 -9.89 -12.40 -25.45
N ALA A 92 -8.71 -13.04 -25.50
CA ALA A 92 -7.40 -12.41 -25.67
C ALA A 92 -7.11 -11.21 -24.73
N ASP A 93 -7.32 -11.39 -23.42
CA ASP A 93 -7.09 -10.41 -22.35
C ASP A 93 -8.06 -9.22 -22.27
N VAL A 94 -9.05 -9.14 -23.18
CA VAL A 94 -9.97 -8.00 -23.25
C VAL A 94 -11.13 -8.14 -22.25
N LEU A 95 -11.21 -7.29 -21.23
CA LEU A 95 -12.23 -7.37 -20.17
C LEU A 95 -13.66 -7.33 -20.72
N SER A 96 -13.95 -6.40 -21.63
CA SER A 96 -15.25 -6.27 -22.28
C SER A 96 -15.70 -7.51 -23.05
N ALA A 97 -14.75 -8.32 -23.55
CA ALA A 97 -15.02 -9.60 -24.20
C ALA A 97 -15.07 -10.77 -23.19
N ILE A 98 -14.36 -10.67 -22.07
CA ILE A 98 -14.32 -11.69 -21.00
C ILE A 98 -15.60 -11.67 -20.17
N ILE A 99 -16.12 -10.49 -19.79
CA ILE A 99 -17.28 -10.32 -18.91
C ILE A 99 -18.51 -11.12 -19.41
N PRO A 100 -18.93 -11.04 -20.69
CA PRO A 100 -20.07 -11.81 -21.19
C PRO A 100 -19.88 -13.33 -21.10
N VAL A 101 -18.64 -13.81 -21.24
CA VAL A 101 -18.31 -15.24 -21.10
C VAL A 101 -18.48 -15.70 -19.66
N LEU A 102 -18.04 -14.87 -18.69
CA LEU A 102 -18.21 -15.15 -17.27
C LEU A 102 -19.69 -15.11 -16.84
N GLU A 103 -20.48 -14.18 -17.39
CA GLU A 103 -21.92 -14.09 -17.15
C GLU A 103 -22.64 -15.35 -17.62
N LYS A 104 -22.36 -15.82 -18.84
CA LYS A 104 -22.93 -17.06 -19.38
C LYS A 104 -22.59 -18.28 -18.51
N ARG A 105 -21.39 -18.30 -17.93
CA ARG A 105 -20.90 -19.37 -17.04
C ARG A 105 -21.34 -19.20 -15.59
N GLN A 106 -22.05 -18.12 -15.25
CA GLN A 106 -22.49 -17.80 -13.90
C GLN A 106 -21.34 -17.73 -12.89
N GLU A 107 -20.19 -17.19 -13.30
CA GLU A 107 -19.03 -17.02 -12.43
C GLU A 107 -19.16 -15.76 -11.56
N TYR A 108 -20.11 -15.81 -10.61
CA TYR A 108 -20.54 -14.66 -9.82
C TYR A 108 -19.42 -14.01 -9.03
N ASP A 109 -18.52 -14.79 -8.41
CA ASP A 109 -17.40 -14.23 -7.63
C ASP A 109 -16.44 -13.41 -8.51
N SER A 110 -16.09 -13.92 -9.70
CA SER A 110 -15.21 -13.21 -10.64
C SER A 110 -15.85 -11.95 -11.17
N LEU A 111 -17.16 -11.99 -11.48
CA LEU A 111 -17.94 -10.83 -11.89
C LEU A 111 -18.05 -9.78 -10.77
N GLU A 112 -18.27 -10.21 -9.53
CA GLU A 112 -18.30 -9.34 -8.36
C GLU A 112 -16.97 -8.59 -8.19
N ILE A 113 -15.85 -9.31 -8.31
CA ILE A 113 -14.51 -8.71 -8.25
C ILE A 113 -14.33 -7.67 -9.36
N ILE A 114 -14.54 -8.03 -10.63
CA ILE A 114 -14.34 -7.12 -11.77
C ILE A 114 -15.17 -5.85 -11.60
N ARG A 115 -16.47 -6.00 -11.33
CA ARG A 115 -17.41 -4.86 -11.21
C ARG A 115 -17.06 -3.94 -10.04
N ARG A 116 -16.54 -4.47 -8.93
CA ARG A 116 -16.08 -3.67 -7.79
C ARG A 116 -14.91 -2.75 -8.15
N TYR A 117 -14.03 -3.17 -9.05
CA TYR A 117 -12.91 -2.34 -9.49
C TYR A 117 -13.31 -1.37 -10.60
N GLU A 118 -14.15 -1.78 -11.54
CA GLU A 118 -14.68 -0.90 -12.58
C GLU A 118 -15.48 0.27 -12.00
N SER A 119 -16.26 0.02 -10.93
CA SER A 119 -17.00 1.08 -10.25
C SER A 119 -16.11 2.09 -9.52
N LYS A 120 -14.93 1.68 -9.07
CA LYS A 120 -13.97 2.54 -8.37
C LYS A 120 -13.03 3.30 -9.32
N LEU A 121 -12.58 2.69 -10.42
CA LEU A 121 -11.47 3.20 -11.24
C LEU A 121 -11.80 3.42 -12.71
N SER A 122 -13.02 3.16 -13.17
CA SER A 122 -13.45 3.15 -14.58
C SER A 122 -12.73 2.07 -15.43
N PRO A 123 -13.39 1.49 -16.45
CA PRO A 123 -12.75 0.54 -17.35
C PRO A 123 -11.52 1.10 -18.11
N SER A 124 -11.52 2.41 -18.36
CA SER A 124 -10.43 3.08 -19.08
C SER A 124 -9.10 3.06 -18.33
N TYR A 125 -9.12 3.04 -17.00
CA TYR A 125 -7.93 2.95 -16.17
C TYR A 125 -7.15 1.65 -16.41
N PHE A 126 -7.87 0.55 -16.65
CA PHE A 126 -7.26 -0.74 -16.96
C PHE A 126 -6.97 -0.91 -18.46
N SER A 127 -7.32 0.07 -19.31
CA SER A 127 -7.23 -0.04 -20.77
C SER A 127 -7.94 -1.28 -21.31
N ASP A 128 -9.09 -1.64 -20.72
CA ASP A 128 -9.86 -2.86 -21.05
C ASP A 128 -9.04 -4.17 -20.94
N SER A 129 -7.98 -4.22 -20.14
CA SER A 129 -7.10 -5.39 -19.98
C SER A 129 -7.29 -6.12 -18.64
N ALA A 130 -7.52 -7.42 -18.73
CA ALA A 130 -7.65 -8.30 -17.57
C ALA A 130 -6.32 -8.49 -16.82
N SER A 131 -5.20 -8.49 -17.56
CA SER A 131 -3.85 -8.51 -17.00
C SER A 131 -3.55 -7.26 -16.19
N ASN A 132 -3.91 -6.07 -16.70
CA ASN A 132 -3.76 -4.80 -15.98
C ASN A 132 -4.62 -4.77 -14.70
N LEU A 133 -5.84 -5.29 -14.75
CA LEU A 133 -6.69 -5.45 -13.56
C LEU A 133 -6.00 -6.34 -12.52
N ILE A 134 -5.53 -7.54 -12.90
CA ILE A 134 -4.84 -8.45 -11.98
C ILE A 134 -3.58 -7.81 -11.39
N GLU A 135 -2.81 -7.06 -12.19
CA GLU A 135 -1.62 -6.35 -11.71
C GLU A 135 -1.99 -5.28 -10.68
N TYR A 136 -3.03 -4.50 -10.94
CA TYR A 136 -3.53 -3.51 -9.98
C TYR A 136 -3.96 -4.16 -8.66
N ILE A 137 -4.74 -5.25 -8.73
CA ILE A 137 -5.17 -6.02 -7.56
C ILE A 137 -3.95 -6.48 -6.75
N ARG A 138 -2.90 -6.96 -7.43
CA ARG A 138 -1.65 -7.41 -6.80
C ARG A 138 -0.93 -6.28 -6.07
N LYS A 139 -0.88 -5.07 -6.66
CA LYS A 139 -0.25 -3.89 -6.03
C LYS A 139 -0.92 -3.55 -4.70
N ARG A 140 -2.22 -3.78 -4.55
CA ARG A 140 -2.94 -3.55 -3.28
C ARG A 140 -2.54 -4.46 -2.12
N ASN A 141 -1.62 -5.41 -2.31
CA ASN A 141 -0.97 -6.06 -1.16
C ASN A 141 -0.26 -5.05 -0.25
N ALA A 142 0.22 -3.94 -0.83
CA ALA A 142 0.64 -2.79 -0.06
C ALA A 142 -0.59 -2.05 0.47
N PHE A 143 -0.50 -1.58 1.71
CA PHE A 143 -1.58 -0.85 2.37
C PHE A 143 -1.02 0.41 3.04
N PRO A 144 -0.74 1.48 2.27
CA PRO A 144 0.02 2.64 2.75
C PRO A 144 -0.62 3.33 3.97
N GLU A 145 -1.94 3.32 4.08
CA GLU A 145 -2.66 3.87 5.25
C GLU A 145 -2.38 3.07 6.53
N ALA A 146 -2.24 1.75 6.43
CA ALA A 146 -1.87 0.91 7.57
C ALA A 146 -0.39 1.10 7.92
N ASP A 147 0.49 1.11 6.91
CA ASP A 147 1.92 1.41 7.08
C ASP A 147 2.13 2.77 7.78
N TRP A 148 1.36 3.79 7.43
CA TRP A 148 1.42 5.10 8.08
C TRP A 148 1.05 5.04 9.57
N ILE A 149 -0.02 4.31 9.93
CA ILE A 149 -0.40 4.15 11.36
C ILE A 149 0.70 3.40 12.12
N ILE A 150 1.18 2.29 11.56
CA ILE A 150 2.22 1.46 12.17
C ILE A 150 3.50 2.29 12.37
N GLY A 151 3.93 3.01 11.34
CA GLY A 151 5.10 3.87 11.38
C GLY A 151 4.98 4.97 12.44
N ASN A 152 3.82 5.62 12.55
CA ASN A 152 3.63 6.64 13.58
C ASN A 152 3.52 6.06 15.00
N VAL A 153 3.01 4.84 15.18
CA VAL A 153 3.08 4.16 16.49
C VAL A 153 4.53 3.95 16.89
N TYR A 154 5.37 3.41 16.01
CA TYR A 154 6.80 3.25 16.30
C TYR A 154 7.52 4.58 16.53
N LYS A 155 7.13 5.64 15.80
CA LYS A 155 7.62 7.00 16.03
C LYS A 155 7.33 7.45 17.46
N TYR A 156 6.12 7.23 17.96
CA TYR A 156 5.75 7.58 19.34
C TYR A 156 6.44 6.74 20.41
N GLU A 157 6.82 5.50 20.09
CA GLU A 157 7.59 4.62 20.98
C GLU A 157 9.09 4.94 20.99
N GLY A 158 9.56 5.81 20.10
CA GLY A 158 10.97 6.18 19.95
C GLY A 158 11.77 5.24 19.05
N GLU A 159 11.10 4.29 18.38
CA GLU A 159 11.71 3.32 17.46
C GLU A 159 11.82 3.91 16.05
N TYR A 160 12.62 4.98 15.90
CA TYR A 160 12.66 5.81 14.69
C TYR A 160 13.10 5.06 13.41
N ASN A 161 14.04 4.11 13.53
CA ASN A 161 14.47 3.30 12.38
C ASN A 161 13.30 2.50 11.80
N LEU A 162 12.53 1.83 12.68
CA LEU A 162 11.39 1.03 12.27
C LEU A 162 10.24 1.91 11.77
N ALA A 163 10.01 3.05 12.43
CA ALA A 163 9.06 4.05 11.98
C ALA A 163 9.36 4.52 10.56
N LYS A 164 10.63 4.82 10.26
CA LYS A 164 11.10 5.25 8.93
C LYS A 164 10.89 4.17 7.88
N GLU A 165 11.15 2.90 8.19
CA GLU A 165 10.91 1.79 7.26
C GLU A 165 9.44 1.71 6.82
N TYR A 166 8.50 1.76 7.77
CA TYR A 166 7.07 1.73 7.46
C TYR A 166 6.62 3.00 6.71
N LEU A 167 7.07 4.19 7.12
CA LEU A 167 6.67 5.43 6.46
C LEU A 167 7.23 5.56 5.03
N LEU A 168 8.44 5.09 4.78
CA LEU A 168 8.99 4.99 3.42
C LEU A 168 8.24 3.95 2.59
N SER A 169 7.79 2.85 3.21
CA SER A 169 6.90 1.89 2.55
C SER A 169 5.57 2.54 2.16
N ALA A 170 4.96 3.30 3.07
CA ALA A 170 3.73 4.05 2.81
C ALA A 170 3.93 5.04 1.66
N TRP A 171 5.00 5.83 1.69
CA TRP A 171 5.31 6.83 0.66
C TRP A 171 5.49 6.21 -0.72
N ARG A 172 6.29 5.14 -0.83
CA ARG A 172 6.51 4.42 -2.08
C ARG A 172 5.22 3.85 -2.68
N ASN A 173 4.24 3.56 -1.84
CA ASN A 173 2.93 3.03 -2.23
C ASN A 173 1.82 4.08 -2.18
N ALA A 174 2.14 5.38 -2.04
CA ALA A 174 1.17 6.48 -1.97
C ALA A 174 0.17 6.53 -3.14
N PRO A 175 0.51 6.12 -4.40
CA PRO A 175 -0.49 6.03 -5.46
C PRO A 175 -1.66 5.06 -5.21
N LEU A 176 -1.57 4.23 -4.17
CA LEU A 176 -2.62 3.29 -3.76
C LEU A 176 -3.49 3.83 -2.62
N LEU A 177 -3.23 5.03 -2.11
CA LEU A 177 -4.04 5.66 -1.07
C LEU A 177 -5.48 5.84 -1.55
N ASP A 178 -6.44 5.58 -0.66
CA ASP A 178 -7.86 5.86 -0.89
C ASP A 178 -8.11 7.37 -1.02
N VAL A 179 -7.33 8.18 -0.28
CA VAL A 179 -7.34 9.64 -0.36
C VAL A 179 -5.95 10.12 -0.75
N SER A 180 -5.82 10.68 -1.97
CA SER A 180 -4.52 11.12 -2.52
C SER A 180 -3.77 12.08 -1.60
N ASP A 181 -4.48 12.99 -0.94
CA ASP A 181 -3.87 14.06 -0.13
C ASP A 181 -3.27 13.54 1.18
N GLU A 182 -3.64 12.34 1.64
CA GLU A 182 -3.00 11.69 2.80
C GLU A 182 -1.50 11.39 2.52
N GLN A 183 -1.03 11.52 1.28
CA GLN A 183 0.39 11.44 0.95
C GLN A 183 1.22 12.52 1.69
N TYR A 184 0.64 13.69 1.96
CA TYR A 184 1.32 14.75 2.71
C TYR A 184 1.43 14.42 4.20
N ASP A 185 0.45 13.70 4.77
CA ASP A 185 0.54 13.20 6.15
C ASP A 185 1.72 12.23 6.29
N ILE A 186 2.02 11.44 5.26
CA ILE A 186 3.20 10.57 5.22
C ILE A 186 4.50 11.40 5.18
N LEU A 187 4.56 12.41 4.29
CA LEU A 187 5.73 13.28 4.16
C LEU A 187 6.00 14.08 5.44
N TYR A 188 4.97 14.60 6.11
CA TYR A 188 5.14 15.25 7.41
C TYR A 188 5.68 14.30 8.47
N SER A 189 5.18 13.05 8.51
CA SER A 189 5.72 12.04 9.42
C SER A 189 7.18 11.67 9.13
N LEU A 190 7.60 11.64 7.86
CA LEU A 190 9.00 11.42 7.47
C LEU A 190 9.89 12.60 7.85
N ALA A 191 9.43 13.83 7.58
CA ALA A 191 10.11 15.06 7.97
C ALA A 191 10.31 15.13 9.49
N ASP A 192 9.29 14.79 10.29
CA ASP A 192 9.40 14.73 11.75
C ASP A 192 10.54 13.79 12.20
N ILE A 193 10.63 12.60 11.59
CA ILE A 193 11.70 11.64 11.92
C ILE A 193 13.06 12.19 11.50
N ALA A 194 13.18 12.74 10.29
CA ALA A 194 14.42 13.33 9.82
C ALA A 194 14.89 14.47 10.74
N TYR A 195 13.96 15.29 11.24
CA TYR A 195 14.25 16.31 12.24
C TYR A 195 14.75 15.71 13.57
N LEU A 196 14.08 14.67 14.08
CA LEU A 196 14.48 13.97 15.31
C LEU A 196 15.86 13.31 15.19
N ASP A 197 16.20 12.78 14.01
CA ASP A 197 17.50 12.19 13.68
C ASP A 197 18.58 13.24 13.34
N ASN A 198 18.24 14.54 13.35
CA ASN A 198 19.08 15.65 12.92
C ASN A 198 19.61 15.51 11.47
N ASP A 199 18.82 14.83 10.63
CA ASP A 199 19.03 14.66 9.20
C ASP A 199 18.39 15.82 8.42
N LYS A 200 19.14 16.93 8.35
CA LYS A 200 18.66 18.18 7.75
C LYS A 200 18.38 18.07 6.25
N GLU A 201 19.11 17.19 5.55
CA GLU A 201 18.98 17.01 4.12
C GLU A 201 17.63 16.37 3.77
N ASN A 202 17.31 15.25 4.41
CA ASN A 202 16.01 14.60 4.19
C ASN A 202 14.85 15.43 4.74
N TYR A 203 15.05 16.12 5.86
CA TYR A 203 14.04 17.05 6.39
C TYR A 203 13.68 18.13 5.36
N GLU A 204 14.67 18.79 4.75
CA GLU A 204 14.44 19.79 3.72
C GLU A 204 13.81 19.17 2.46
N ALA A 205 14.30 17.99 2.02
CA ALA A 205 13.77 17.30 0.85
C ALA A 205 12.27 16.96 1.00
N ASP A 206 11.85 16.43 2.15
CA ASP A 206 10.45 16.08 2.41
C ASP A 206 9.55 17.33 2.42
N LEU A 207 10.02 18.43 3.02
CA LEU A 207 9.29 19.71 3.00
C LEU A 207 9.16 20.29 1.59
N LEU A 208 10.19 20.17 0.75
CA LEU A 208 10.12 20.61 -0.64
C LEU A 208 9.13 19.76 -1.44
N LEU A 209 9.05 18.45 -1.18
CA LEU A 209 8.03 17.59 -1.79
C LEU A 209 6.62 18.01 -1.39
N ILE A 210 6.40 18.33 -0.11
CA ILE A 210 5.10 18.85 0.36
C ILE A 210 4.71 20.12 -0.39
N LEU A 211 5.65 21.04 -0.59
CA LEU A 211 5.41 22.31 -1.27
C LEU A 211 5.35 22.20 -2.80
N SER A 212 5.81 21.10 -3.38
CA SER A 212 5.98 20.96 -4.84
C SER A 212 4.68 21.08 -5.62
N ASP A 213 3.55 20.70 -5.02
CA ASP A 213 2.22 20.82 -5.61
C ASP A 213 1.53 22.16 -5.30
N ASP A 214 2.08 22.97 -4.38
CA ASP A 214 1.54 24.29 -4.06
C ASP A 214 1.76 25.28 -5.22
N ARG A 215 0.69 26.00 -5.58
CA ARG A 215 0.69 26.93 -6.72
C ARG A 215 1.49 28.20 -6.43
N TYR A 216 1.53 28.64 -5.18
CA TYR A 216 2.29 29.80 -4.74
C TYR A 216 3.78 29.46 -4.62
N PHE A 217 4.13 28.28 -4.11
CA PHE A 217 5.52 27.84 -4.06
C PHE A 217 6.15 27.68 -5.45
N ARG A 218 5.37 27.22 -6.44
CA ARG A 218 5.84 27.14 -7.84
C ARG A 218 5.93 28.49 -8.55
N ASN A 219 5.43 29.57 -7.96
CA ASN A 219 5.48 30.89 -8.57
C ASN A 219 6.87 31.51 -8.34
N VAL A 220 7.67 31.53 -9.40
CA VAL A 220 9.05 32.07 -9.39
C VAL A 220 9.05 33.54 -8.97
N ASP A 221 8.11 34.35 -9.44
CA ASP A 221 8.03 35.77 -9.11
C ASP A 221 7.74 35.99 -7.61
N LEU A 222 6.86 35.15 -7.05
CA LEU A 222 6.53 35.20 -5.62
C LEU A 222 7.73 34.75 -4.76
N ASN A 223 8.42 33.68 -5.18
CA ASN A 223 9.62 33.19 -4.50
C ASN A 223 10.75 34.23 -4.54
N ASP A 224 10.98 34.87 -5.69
CA ASP A 224 11.98 35.93 -5.84
C ASP A 224 11.62 37.15 -4.97
N ALA A 225 10.35 37.54 -4.93
CA ALA A 225 9.87 38.60 -4.06
C ALA A 225 10.05 38.26 -2.57
N MET A 226 9.80 37.00 -2.16
CA MET A 226 10.04 36.52 -0.81
C MET A 226 11.53 36.58 -0.46
N MET A 227 12.40 36.06 -1.33
CA MET A 227 13.85 36.06 -1.13
C MET A 227 14.44 37.46 -1.07
N LEU A 228 13.94 38.39 -1.88
CA LEU A 228 14.31 39.82 -1.80
C LEU A 228 13.89 40.42 -0.45
N THR A 229 12.70 40.09 0.04
CA THR A 229 12.19 40.56 1.34
C THR A 229 13.07 40.06 2.49
N ILE A 230 13.45 38.78 2.47
CA ILE A 230 14.35 38.16 3.46
C ILE A 230 15.74 38.81 3.42
N ARG A 231 16.32 38.96 2.23
CA ARG A 231 17.66 39.55 2.04
C ARG A 231 17.74 41.01 2.49
N ASN A 232 16.67 41.77 2.29
CA ASN A 232 16.64 43.19 2.64
C ASN A 232 16.54 43.46 4.15
N GLN A 233 16.22 42.44 4.98
CA GLN A 233 16.19 42.47 6.46
C GLN A 233 15.50 43.68 7.11
N LYS A 234 14.64 44.41 6.38
CA LYS A 234 13.91 45.56 6.93
C LYS A 234 12.82 45.07 7.86
N ALA A 235 12.80 45.60 9.09
CA ALA A 235 11.75 45.34 10.06
C ALA A 235 10.34 45.54 9.46
N GLY A 236 9.45 44.57 9.67
CA GLY A 236 8.06 44.59 9.18
C GLY A 236 7.88 44.27 7.69
N SER A 237 8.94 44.02 6.92
CA SER A 237 8.82 43.69 5.49
C SER A 237 8.22 42.31 5.25
N MET A 238 8.54 41.36 6.14
CA MET A 238 8.00 40.01 6.06
C MET A 238 6.50 39.97 6.37
N GLU A 239 6.06 40.75 7.37
CA GLU A 239 4.65 40.92 7.71
C GLU A 239 3.86 41.60 6.58
N LYS A 240 4.45 42.59 5.89
CA LYS A 240 3.84 43.19 4.70
C LYS A 240 3.72 42.21 3.54
N PHE A 241 4.74 41.38 3.32
CA PHE A 241 4.73 40.37 2.27
C PHE A 241 3.57 39.37 2.48
N PHE A 242 3.42 38.81 3.68
CA PHE A 242 2.31 37.90 4.00
C PHE A 242 0.92 38.56 4.04
N ASN A 243 0.84 39.89 4.11
CA ASN A 243 -0.44 40.60 4.00
C ASN A 243 -0.83 40.92 2.55
N LEU A 244 0.11 40.83 1.61
CA LEU A 244 -0.10 41.14 0.18
C LEU A 244 -0.47 39.90 -0.64
N PHE A 245 -0.15 38.71 -0.14
CA PHE A 245 -0.33 37.41 -0.80
C PHE A 245 -0.96 36.43 0.17
#